data_AF-A0A9D9CZZ6-F1
#
_entry.id   AF-A0A9D9CZZ6-F1
#
_cell.length_a   1.000
_cell.length_b   1.000
_cell.length_c   1.000
_cell.angle_alpha   90.00
_cell.angle_beta   90.00
_cell.angle_gamma   90.00
#
_symmetry.space_group_name_H-M   'P 1'
#
loop_
_entity.id
_entity.type
_entity.pdbx_description
1 polymer ?
#
loop_
_entity_poly.entity_id
_entity_poly.type
_entity_poly.pdbx_seq_one_letter_code
_entity_poly.pdbx_strand_id
1 'polypeptide(L)'
;MQLQIGDIQETALVTLAIRASETDRPNARIKDYKAKEIIEKLGVDVKNYDPFMSHEGVVARTIMYKNQLDELIQKYPDALCINLGCGFDDKFAQVDNGRIIWYDVDLPDILDVRRKIYQDRERCVMKEGNALESEWTKDLPERNMTIVVMEGVLEY
;
A
#
# COMPACT_ATOMS: atom_id res chain seq x y z
N MET A 1 4.27 5.00 -20.06
CA MET A 1 5.04 6.19 -19.63
C MET A 1 5.93 5.77 -18.47
N GLN A 2 7.20 6.19 -18.43
CA GLN A 2 8.12 5.84 -17.34
C GLN A 2 7.75 6.61 -16.06
N LEU A 3 7.92 6.00 -14.89
CA LEU A 3 7.70 6.63 -13.58
C LEU A 3 8.76 7.71 -13.32
N GLN A 4 8.37 8.88 -12.85
CA GLN A 4 9.26 10.00 -12.52
C GLN A 4 9.07 10.45 -11.07
N ILE A 5 10.09 11.05 -10.47
CA ILE A 5 10.06 11.44 -9.04
C ILE A 5 8.93 12.40 -8.69
N GLY A 6 8.61 13.35 -9.60
CA GLY A 6 7.52 14.30 -9.42
C GLY A 6 6.11 13.71 -9.55
N ASP A 7 6.01 12.44 -9.97
CA ASP A 7 4.72 11.74 -10.01
C ASP A 7 4.28 11.26 -8.61
N ILE A 8 5.22 11.13 -7.65
CA ILE A 8 4.93 10.64 -6.31
C ILE A 8 4.95 11.80 -5.31
N GLN A 9 3.88 11.91 -4.52
CA GLN A 9 3.83 12.89 -3.43
C GLN A 9 4.95 12.63 -2.40
N GLU A 10 5.53 13.71 -1.87
CA GLU A 10 6.68 13.63 -0.97
C GLU A 10 6.44 12.74 0.26
N THR A 11 5.24 12.79 0.84
CA THR A 11 4.85 11.94 1.98
C THR A 11 4.85 10.45 1.63
N ALA A 12 4.36 10.09 0.45
CA ALA A 12 4.42 8.72 -0.05
C ALA A 12 5.87 8.27 -0.31
N LEU A 13 6.71 9.17 -0.83
CA LEU A 13 8.13 8.93 -1.10
C LEU A 13 8.91 8.60 0.18
N VAL A 14 8.65 9.29 1.28
CA VAL A 14 9.27 9.00 2.59
C VAL A 14 9.02 7.55 2.99
N THR A 15 7.76 7.08 2.92
CA THR A 15 7.43 5.72 3.34
C THR A 15 8.03 4.66 2.42
N LEU A 16 8.08 4.91 1.11
CA LEU A 16 8.74 4.04 0.13
C LEU A 16 10.25 3.95 0.39
N ALA A 17 10.91 5.08 0.60
CA ALA A 17 12.36 5.15 0.84
C ALA A 17 12.75 4.40 2.12
N ILE A 18 11.98 4.58 3.20
CA ILE A 18 12.22 3.85 4.45
C ILE A 18 12.03 2.34 4.26
N ARG A 19 10.94 1.89 3.62
CA ARG A 19 10.71 0.46 3.40
C ARG A 19 11.78 -0.16 2.49
N ALA A 20 12.25 0.57 1.48
CA ALA A 20 13.38 0.17 0.65
C ALA A 20 14.68 0.06 1.45
N SER A 21 15.00 1.07 2.27
CA SER A 21 16.18 1.11 3.14
C SER A 21 16.18 -0.04 4.16
N GLU A 22 15.06 -0.26 4.84
CA GLU A 22 14.92 -1.38 5.80
C GLU A 22 15.08 -2.74 5.12
N THR A 23 14.60 -2.90 3.88
CA THR A 23 14.73 -4.14 3.10
C THR A 23 16.19 -4.52 2.84
N ASP A 24 17.09 -3.54 2.71
CA ASP A 24 18.52 -3.76 2.45
C ASP A 24 19.34 -4.06 3.71
N ARG A 25 18.75 -3.98 4.89
CA ARG A 25 19.47 -4.27 6.14
C ARG A 25 19.71 -5.78 6.28
N PRO A 26 20.88 -6.21 6.80
CA PRO A 26 21.16 -7.62 7.05
C PRO A 26 20.12 -8.29 7.97
N ASN A 27 19.59 -7.54 8.93
CA ASN A 27 18.57 -7.98 9.89
C ASN A 27 17.25 -7.23 9.66
N ALA A 28 16.84 -7.09 8.39
CA ALA A 28 15.60 -6.43 8.00
C ALA A 28 14.38 -7.00 8.75
N ARG A 29 13.61 -6.12 9.39
CA ARG A 29 12.37 -6.44 10.12
C ARG A 29 11.17 -6.53 9.19
N ILE A 30 11.22 -5.83 8.06
CA ILE A 30 10.29 -5.94 6.95
C ILE A 30 11.07 -6.08 5.64
N LYS A 31 10.47 -6.75 4.65
CA LYS A 31 11.05 -6.89 3.31
C LYS A 31 10.02 -6.49 2.27
N ASP A 32 10.20 -5.29 1.72
CA ASP A 32 9.37 -4.72 0.67
C ASP A 32 10.22 -4.51 -0.59
N TYR A 33 10.40 -5.60 -1.33
CA TYR A 33 11.16 -5.60 -2.58
C TYR A 33 10.52 -4.71 -3.65
N LYS A 34 9.22 -4.46 -3.56
CA LYS A 34 8.52 -3.60 -4.50
C LYS A 34 8.81 -2.13 -4.23
N ALA A 35 8.79 -1.71 -2.96
CA ALA A 35 9.25 -0.37 -2.58
C ALA A 35 10.70 -0.14 -3.01
N LYS A 36 11.57 -1.13 -2.84
CA LYS A 36 12.95 -1.08 -3.34
C LYS A 36 13.02 -0.87 -4.84
N GLU A 37 12.29 -1.68 -5.62
CA GLU A 37 12.22 -1.54 -7.09
C GLU A 37 11.73 -0.14 -7.52
N ILE A 38 10.72 0.40 -6.83
CA ILE A 38 10.19 1.74 -7.10
C ILE A 38 11.26 2.81 -6.86
N ILE A 39 11.93 2.76 -5.70
CA ILE A 39 12.97 3.73 -5.32
C ILE A 39 14.16 3.68 -6.27
N GLU A 40 14.60 2.48 -6.66
CA GLU A 40 15.68 2.29 -7.64
C GLU A 40 15.30 2.88 -9.01
N LYS A 41 14.06 2.64 -9.48
CA LYS A 41 13.56 3.20 -10.74
C LYS A 41 13.46 4.72 -10.72
N LEU A 42 13.13 5.30 -9.57
CA LEU A 42 13.06 6.75 -9.37
C LEU A 42 14.44 7.41 -9.24
N GLY A 43 15.51 6.63 -9.00
CA GLY A 43 16.85 7.17 -8.78
C GLY A 43 16.95 8.03 -7.52
N VAL A 44 16.14 7.73 -6.50
CA VAL A 44 16.07 8.50 -5.26
C VAL A 44 17.18 8.08 -4.30
N ASP A 45 17.93 9.05 -3.77
CA ASP A 45 18.82 8.80 -2.64
C ASP A 45 18.00 8.72 -1.33
N VAL A 46 17.82 7.49 -0.84
CA VAL A 46 17.03 7.21 0.37
C VAL A 46 17.54 7.94 1.61
N LYS A 47 18.80 8.35 1.66
CA LYS A 47 19.38 9.06 2.82
C LYS A 47 18.65 10.37 3.13
N ASN A 48 18.06 11.00 2.13
CA ASN A 48 17.31 12.25 2.30
C ASN A 48 15.91 12.04 2.91
N TYR A 49 15.44 10.79 2.96
CA TYR A 49 14.06 10.42 3.31
C TYR A 49 13.98 9.42 4.47
N ASP A 50 15.11 9.03 5.03
CA ASP A 50 15.21 7.99 6.06
C ASP A 50 15.79 8.48 7.41
N PRO A 51 15.18 9.49 8.06
CA PRO A 51 15.58 9.88 9.42
C PRO A 51 15.10 8.85 10.44
N PHE A 52 15.92 8.61 11.48
CA PHE A 52 15.71 7.54 12.46
C PHE A 52 14.28 7.44 13.04
N MET A 53 13.69 8.57 13.44
CA MET A 53 12.35 8.54 14.04
C MET A 53 11.26 8.14 13.04
N SER A 54 11.31 8.66 11.82
CA SER A 54 10.37 8.28 10.76
C SER A 54 10.58 6.83 10.36
N HIS A 55 11.86 6.39 10.29
CA HIS A 55 12.23 5.02 9.99
C HIS A 55 11.53 4.03 10.93
N GLU A 56 11.74 4.18 12.23
CA GLU A 56 11.16 3.30 13.24
C GLU A 56 9.63 3.35 13.23
N GLY A 57 9.05 4.55 13.03
CA GLY A 57 7.60 4.71 12.91
C GLY A 57 7.00 3.94 11.72
N VAL A 58 7.59 4.09 10.53
CA VAL A 58 7.11 3.40 9.32
C VAL A 58 7.31 1.90 9.41
N VAL A 59 8.44 1.42 9.95
CA VAL A 59 8.69 -0.01 10.15
C VAL A 59 7.68 -0.60 11.14
N ALA A 60 7.50 0.04 12.30
CA ALA A 60 6.53 -0.41 13.30
C ALA A 60 5.11 -0.43 12.73
N ARG A 61 4.71 0.64 12.03
CA ARG A 61 3.41 0.74 11.37
C ARG A 61 3.20 -0.40 10.37
N THR A 62 4.18 -0.64 9.49
CA THR A 62 4.10 -1.72 8.50
C THR A 62 3.88 -3.09 9.16
N ILE A 63 4.61 -3.38 10.25
CA ILE A 63 4.46 -4.63 11.01
C ILE A 63 3.07 -4.72 11.66
N MET A 64 2.61 -3.65 12.32
CA MET A 64 1.31 -3.63 12.99
C MET A 64 0.15 -3.87 12.03
N TYR A 65 0.14 -3.16 10.89
CA TYR A 65 -0.90 -3.34 9.88
C TYR A 65 -0.87 -4.74 9.27
N LYS A 66 0.32 -5.27 8.97
CA LYS A 66 0.44 -6.64 8.46
C LYS A 66 -0.11 -7.67 9.45
N ASN A 67 0.30 -7.61 10.71
CA ASN A 67 -0.15 -8.56 11.72
C ASN A 67 -1.67 -8.49 11.92
N GLN A 68 -2.23 -7.28 11.98
CA GLN A 68 -3.68 -7.10 12.14
C GLN A 68 -4.46 -7.62 10.92
N LEU A 69 -3.94 -7.41 9.71
CA LEU A 69 -4.53 -7.95 8.49
C LEU A 69 -4.49 -9.48 8.47
N ASP A 70 -3.35 -10.08 8.82
CA ASP A 70 -3.22 -11.54 8.90
C ASP A 70 -4.23 -12.14 9.88
N GLU A 71 -4.40 -11.56 11.07
CA GLU A 71 -5.38 -12.01 12.06
C GLU A 71 -6.83 -11.90 11.55
N LEU A 72 -7.19 -10.77 10.93
CA LEU A 72 -8.54 -10.55 10.41
C LEU A 72 -8.85 -11.47 9.23
N ILE A 73 -7.89 -11.70 8.34
CA ILE A 73 -8.06 -12.58 7.17
C ILE A 73 -8.12 -14.05 7.60
N GLN A 74 -7.41 -14.45 8.66
CA GLN A 74 -7.58 -15.78 9.25
C GLN A 74 -8.99 -15.97 9.82
N LYS A 75 -9.54 -14.94 10.47
CA LYS A 75 -10.90 -14.97 11.02
C LYS A 75 -11.99 -14.89 9.93
N TYR A 76 -11.73 -14.16 8.85
CA TYR A 76 -12.66 -13.91 7.76
C TYR A 76 -11.99 -14.23 6.40
N PRO A 77 -11.85 -15.52 6.07
CA PRO A 77 -11.04 -15.96 4.94
C PRO A 77 -11.56 -15.55 3.55
N ASP A 78 -12.85 -15.25 3.45
CA ASP A 78 -13.55 -14.88 2.22
C ASP A 78 -13.98 -13.40 2.23
N ALA A 79 -13.31 -12.56 3.04
CA ALA A 79 -13.64 -11.15 3.17
C ALA A 79 -13.43 -10.35 1.88
N LEU A 80 -14.20 -9.27 1.75
CA LEU A 80 -13.86 -8.15 0.90
C LEU A 80 -12.88 -7.25 1.65
N CYS A 81 -11.70 -7.01 1.10
CA CYS A 81 -10.69 -6.13 1.67
C CYS A 81 -10.56 -4.86 0.83
N ILE A 82 -10.49 -3.71 1.48
CA ILE A 82 -10.35 -2.40 0.85
C ILE A 82 -9.14 -1.70 1.47
N ASN A 83 -8.17 -1.35 0.64
CA ASN A 83 -7.03 -0.49 1.00
C ASN A 83 -7.36 0.92 0.53
N LEU A 84 -7.95 1.73 1.41
CA LEU A 84 -8.38 3.08 1.10
C LEU A 84 -7.21 4.05 1.32
N GLY A 85 -6.86 4.84 0.31
CA GLY A 85 -5.60 5.60 0.27
C GLY A 85 -4.39 4.70 0.03
N CYS A 86 -4.52 3.74 -0.90
CA CYS A 86 -3.52 2.68 -1.11
C CYS A 86 -2.10 3.18 -1.51
N GLY A 87 -2.00 4.39 -2.06
CA GLY A 87 -0.76 4.99 -2.51
C GLY A 87 0.08 4.03 -3.36
N PHE A 88 1.25 3.65 -2.85
CA PHE A 88 2.25 2.85 -3.58
C PHE A 88 2.66 1.55 -2.89
N ASP A 89 1.96 1.10 -1.84
CA ASP A 89 2.24 -0.21 -1.23
C ASP A 89 1.57 -1.37 -1.98
N ASP A 90 1.99 -2.61 -1.69
CA ASP A 90 1.39 -3.84 -2.23
C ASP A 90 0.98 -4.77 -1.08
N LYS A 91 0.04 -4.31 -0.23
CA LYS A 91 -0.44 -5.10 0.91
C LYS A 91 -1.05 -6.42 0.48
N PHE A 92 -1.80 -6.45 -0.63
CA PHE A 92 -2.44 -7.67 -1.13
C PHE A 92 -1.44 -8.82 -1.28
N ALA A 93 -0.28 -8.57 -1.91
CA ALA A 93 0.73 -9.60 -2.10
C ALA A 93 1.29 -10.19 -0.79
N GLN A 94 1.15 -9.48 0.34
CA GLN A 94 1.64 -9.91 1.65
C GLN A 94 0.65 -10.76 2.44
N VAL A 95 -0.63 -10.72 2.07
CA VAL A 95 -1.73 -11.32 2.85
C VAL A 95 -2.69 -12.16 2.00
N ASP A 96 -2.41 -12.31 0.69
CA ASP A 96 -3.22 -13.12 -0.20
C ASP A 96 -3.30 -14.58 0.29
N ASN A 97 -4.54 -15.08 0.43
CA ASN A 97 -4.85 -16.44 0.86
C ASN A 97 -5.54 -17.27 -0.22
N GLY A 98 -5.61 -16.76 -1.46
CA GLY A 98 -6.31 -17.43 -2.57
C GLY A 98 -7.81 -17.16 -2.65
N ARG A 99 -8.43 -16.49 -1.67
CA ARG A 99 -9.89 -16.37 -1.52
C ARG A 99 -10.42 -14.96 -1.33
N ILE A 100 -9.69 -14.11 -0.60
CA ILE A 100 -10.07 -12.71 -0.40
C ILE A 100 -10.19 -11.99 -1.75
N ILE A 101 -11.11 -11.02 -1.81
CA ILE A 101 -11.17 -10.02 -2.88
C ILE A 101 -10.59 -8.72 -2.31
N TRP A 102 -9.77 -8.03 -3.09
CA TRP A 102 -9.06 -6.85 -2.68
C TRP A 102 -9.32 -5.68 -3.63
N TYR A 103 -9.56 -4.50 -3.06
CA TYR A 103 -9.63 -3.24 -3.79
C TYR A 103 -8.60 -2.26 -3.24
N ASP A 104 -7.71 -1.80 -4.11
CA ASP A 104 -6.84 -0.66 -3.85
C ASP A 104 -7.58 0.60 -4.30
N VAL A 105 -8.02 1.42 -3.34
CA VAL A 105 -8.84 2.61 -3.59
C VAL A 105 -8.01 3.87 -3.36
N ASP A 106 -7.97 4.75 -4.35
CA ASP A 106 -7.29 6.04 -4.24
C ASP A 106 -7.84 7.04 -5.27
N LEU A 107 -7.38 8.28 -5.18
CA LEU A 107 -7.73 9.33 -6.14
C LEU A 107 -7.23 8.97 -7.56
N PRO A 108 -7.94 9.41 -8.62
CA PRO A 108 -7.58 9.07 -10.00
C PRO A 108 -6.14 9.41 -10.38
N ASP A 109 -5.64 10.56 -9.95
CA ASP A 109 -4.27 11.01 -10.20
C ASP A 109 -3.23 10.11 -9.52
N ILE A 110 -3.52 9.62 -8.31
CA ILE A 110 -2.66 8.63 -7.62
C ILE A 110 -2.68 7.29 -8.37
N LEU A 111 -3.86 6.81 -8.77
CA LEU A 111 -3.99 5.54 -9.48
C LEU A 111 -3.35 5.57 -10.88
N ASP A 112 -3.39 6.70 -11.58
CA ASP A 112 -2.70 6.87 -12.86
C ASP A 112 -1.19 6.64 -12.73
N VAL A 113 -0.60 7.11 -11.63
CA VAL A 113 0.82 6.87 -11.33
C VAL A 113 1.05 5.44 -10.85
N ARG A 114 0.18 4.92 -9.96
CA ARG A 114 0.24 3.54 -9.45
C ARG A 114 0.20 2.52 -10.59
N ARG A 115 -0.60 2.75 -11.63
CA ARG A 115 -0.72 1.90 -12.83
C ARG A 115 0.54 1.85 -13.70
N LYS A 116 1.52 2.75 -13.49
CA LYS A 116 2.86 2.63 -14.09
C LYS A 116 3.71 1.54 -13.43
N ILE A 117 3.31 1.08 -12.24
CA ILE A 117 4.05 0.13 -11.40
C ILE A 117 3.28 -1.19 -11.24
N TYR A 118 1.97 -1.10 -11.02
CA TYR A 118 1.08 -2.22 -10.74
C TYR A 118 0.07 -2.42 -11.86
N GLN A 119 -0.42 -3.66 -11.96
CA GLN A 119 -1.52 -4.03 -12.84
C GLN A 119 -2.61 -4.67 -11.98
N ASP A 120 -3.85 -4.54 -12.42
CA ASP A 120 -4.96 -5.27 -11.81
C ASP A 120 -4.71 -6.77 -11.91
N ARG A 121 -5.05 -7.48 -10.84
CA ARG A 121 -4.98 -8.94 -10.71
C ARG A 121 -6.39 -9.47 -10.56
N GLU A 122 -6.59 -10.76 -10.81
CA GLU A 122 -7.90 -11.42 -10.75
C GLU A 122 -8.72 -11.09 -9.48
N ARG A 123 -8.04 -10.96 -8.33
CA ARG A 123 -8.66 -10.67 -7.02
C ARG A 123 -8.15 -9.38 -6.37
N CYS A 124 -7.43 -8.53 -7.10
CA CYS A 124 -6.90 -7.26 -6.60
C CYS A 124 -7.03 -6.19 -7.67
N VAL A 125 -7.99 -5.28 -7.49
CA VAL A 125 -8.36 -4.28 -8.49
C VAL A 125 -8.16 -2.87 -7.94
N MET A 126 -7.52 -2.02 -8.73
CA MET A 126 -7.44 -0.58 -8.47
C MET A 126 -8.77 0.09 -8.85
N LYS A 127 -9.39 0.78 -7.90
CA LYS A 127 -10.67 1.49 -8.09
C LYS A 127 -10.54 2.95 -7.67
N GLU A 128 -10.90 3.85 -8.57
CA GLU A 128 -10.90 5.28 -8.28
C GLU A 128 -11.90 5.62 -7.17
N GLY A 129 -11.46 6.43 -6.22
CA GLY A 129 -12.29 6.82 -5.09
C GLY A 129 -11.70 7.93 -4.23
N ASN A 130 -12.57 8.87 -3.85
CA ASN A 130 -12.29 9.84 -2.80
C ASN A 130 -12.89 9.34 -1.49
N ALA A 131 -12.07 9.17 -0.45
CA ALA A 131 -12.50 8.69 0.87
C ALA A 131 -13.60 9.57 1.51
N LEU A 132 -13.71 10.84 1.13
CA LEU A 132 -14.72 11.78 1.63
C LEU A 132 -16.09 11.61 0.95
N GLU A 133 -16.15 10.85 -0.15
CA GLU A 133 -17.36 10.61 -0.93
C GLU A 133 -17.81 9.15 -0.78
N SER A 134 -19.07 8.86 -1.13
CA SER A 134 -19.60 7.48 -1.08
C SER A 134 -19.48 6.72 -2.39
N GLU A 135 -19.18 7.40 -3.50
CA GLU A 135 -19.22 6.84 -4.86
C GLU A 135 -18.31 5.62 -5.03
N TRP A 136 -17.15 5.63 -4.37
CA TRP A 136 -16.19 4.52 -4.42
C TRP A 136 -16.71 3.22 -3.78
N THR A 137 -17.80 3.28 -3.00
CA THR A 137 -18.41 2.07 -2.42
C THR A 137 -19.34 1.33 -3.40
N LYS A 138 -19.66 1.95 -4.54
CA LYS A 138 -20.54 1.33 -5.54
C LYS A 138 -19.84 0.18 -6.28
N ASP A 139 -20.65 -0.82 -6.64
CA ASP A 139 -20.24 -2.00 -7.40
C ASP A 139 -19.15 -2.85 -6.71
N LEU A 140 -19.05 -2.74 -5.39
CA LEU A 140 -18.25 -3.66 -4.59
C LEU A 140 -19.00 -4.99 -4.43
N PRO A 141 -18.32 -6.14 -4.51
CA PRO A 141 -18.96 -7.44 -4.37
C PRO A 141 -19.45 -7.65 -2.94
N GLU A 142 -20.64 -8.22 -2.78
CA GLU A 142 -21.17 -8.55 -1.46
C GLU A 142 -20.39 -9.71 -0.83
N ARG A 143 -19.92 -9.51 0.39
CA ARG A 143 -19.30 -10.53 1.25
C ARG A 143 -19.84 -10.38 2.67
N ASN A 144 -19.79 -11.47 3.44
CA ASN A 144 -20.24 -11.47 4.84
C ASN A 144 -19.40 -10.56 5.75
N MET A 145 -18.19 -10.20 5.34
CA MET A 145 -17.30 -9.32 6.06
C MET A 145 -16.54 -8.43 5.09
N THR A 146 -16.43 -7.15 5.46
CA THR A 146 -15.61 -6.16 4.79
C THR A 146 -14.54 -5.66 5.75
N ILE A 147 -13.28 -5.75 5.35
CA ILE A 147 -12.12 -5.21 6.08
C ILE A 147 -11.64 -3.97 5.35
N VAL A 148 -11.64 -2.82 6.04
CA VAL A 148 -11.12 -1.56 5.49
C VAL A 148 -9.79 -1.23 6.17
N VAL A 149 -8.77 -0.97 5.36
CA VAL A 149 -7.44 -0.55 5.77
C VAL A 149 -7.26 0.91 5.38
N MET A 150 -6.83 1.73 6.33
CA MET A 150 -6.52 3.15 6.13
C MET A 150 -5.17 3.44 6.78
N GLU A 151 -4.07 3.11 6.09
CA GLU A 151 -2.72 3.37 6.58
C GLU A 151 -2.21 4.72 6.08
N GLY A 152 -2.03 5.69 6.98
CA GLY A 152 -1.46 6.99 6.63
C GLY A 152 -2.44 7.88 5.85
N VAL A 153 -3.70 7.90 6.30
CA VAL A 153 -4.83 8.58 5.62
C VAL A 153 -5.57 9.51 6.57
N LEU A 154 -5.87 9.06 7.79
CA LEU A 154 -6.75 9.78 8.73
C LEU A 154 -6.16 11.09 9.28
N GLU A 155 -4.86 11.31 9.09
CA GLU A 155 -4.17 12.53 9.46
C GLU A 155 -4.34 13.70 8.45
N TYR A 156 -4.94 13.44 7.29
CA TYR A 156 -5.18 14.40 6.20
C TYR A 156 -6.65 14.81 6.12
#